data_AF-Q5KT66-F1
#
_entry.id   AF-Q5KT66-F1
#
_cell.length_a   1.000
_cell.length_b   1.000
_cell.length_c   1.000
_cell.angle_alpha   90.00
_cell.angle_beta   90.00
_cell.angle_gamma   90.00
#
_symmetry.space_group_name_H-M   'P 1'
#
loop_
_entity.id
_entity.type
_entity.pdbx_description
1 polymer ?
#
loop_
_entity_poly.entity_id
_entity_poly.type
_entity_poly.pdbx_seq_one_letter_code
_entity_poly.pdbx_strand_id
1 'polypeptide(L)'
;MARKFSELIPSEQVQFQGLVDFMKETWNEDIQVKLNIVKKFRLDISDPVVYNFLTDVYVPTSQAQPPFNDTVPKPATTELVEPPQTPFVADEPLLPTTTVATKPVEKTKKREMTYANSEDLIIIQNRLLHAISHLTLNERRLILFLSPIVRKQVEKNPNNRVFYVYVQDFVNEYGIKSKKYYGELEKIADSIVEKAFFFWYKTQNGKAKKGVSWVSECDYIENEAKIKVKLDDTVIEMLTVFDKTTGNFWTQYQKEWIINLGTYGIIMLELVLSSFDNSFEKDKKGKYSIEHLREKFDCIETYPRFSDFKLYVIEKSIKEIHKHTPIRISYQVHKFGRSVQGVSFSYIDTSEPVKNVQDKTKNSNDKPKENNPFVNFKMTPKQLAVFGAKIAKKIDKDIEVVIDEISNVHLQGQYVEYLKLLDFVPSDWYSDDEIKDHLTSQQIDEQKKQAKQAKANQEKLDQSQLEQDFEKLLANAEEFVLANQKRLGFGIEKMYLEQGNYQAIVRIWQSYLLDKDHRKHFAMVNEILECYL
;
A
#
# COMPACT_ATOMS: atom_id res chain seq x y z
N MET A 1 -12.82 -26.31 35.98
CA MET A 1 -13.66 -25.28 36.62
C MET A 1 -13.96 -24.22 35.59
N ALA A 2 -15.23 -23.86 35.42
CA ALA A 2 -15.62 -22.73 34.58
C ALA A 2 -15.28 -21.43 35.35
N ARG A 3 -14.78 -20.42 34.64
CA ARG A 3 -14.35 -19.13 35.22
C ARG A 3 -15.22 -18.00 34.69
N LYS A 4 -15.37 -16.93 35.46
CA LYS A 4 -16.11 -15.72 35.04
C LYS A 4 -15.32 -14.94 34.00
N PHE A 5 -15.99 -14.10 33.20
CA PHE A 5 -15.31 -13.27 32.20
C PHE A 5 -14.30 -12.29 32.85
N SER A 6 -14.62 -11.79 34.04
CA SER A 6 -13.74 -10.90 34.82
C SER A 6 -12.45 -11.58 35.32
N GLU A 7 -12.40 -12.91 35.34
CA GLU A 7 -11.24 -13.71 35.77
C GLU A 7 -10.30 -14.05 34.60
N LEU A 8 -10.66 -13.66 33.37
CA LEU A 8 -9.75 -13.72 32.22
C LEU A 8 -8.65 -12.65 32.35
N ILE A 9 -7.43 -12.99 31.96
CA ILE A 9 -6.37 -11.97 31.84
C ILE A 9 -6.72 -10.97 30.73
N PRO A 10 -6.21 -9.72 30.77
CA PRO A 10 -6.61 -8.67 29.82
C PRO A 10 -6.48 -9.07 28.34
N SER A 11 -5.48 -9.89 28.00
CA SER A 11 -5.30 -10.41 26.64
C SER A 11 -6.38 -11.41 26.21
N GLU A 12 -6.87 -12.25 27.12
CA GLU A 12 -7.98 -13.19 26.86
C GLU A 12 -9.31 -12.46 26.74
N GLN A 13 -9.53 -11.39 27.52
CA GLN A 13 -10.72 -10.54 27.41
C GLN A 13 -10.78 -9.85 26.05
N VAL A 14 -9.66 -9.28 25.57
CA VAL A 14 -9.57 -8.66 24.25
C VAL A 14 -9.79 -9.68 23.13
N GLN A 15 -9.27 -10.91 23.27
CA GLN A 15 -9.49 -11.97 22.28
C GLN A 15 -10.93 -12.46 22.26
N PHE A 16 -11.56 -12.65 23.42
CA PHE A 16 -12.97 -13.00 23.50
C PHE A 16 -13.81 -11.90 22.87
N GLN A 17 -13.61 -10.64 23.27
CA GLN A 17 -14.35 -9.50 22.71
C GLN A 17 -14.13 -9.34 21.21
N GLY A 18 -12.90 -9.51 20.71
CA GLY A 18 -12.61 -9.47 19.28
C GLY A 18 -13.29 -10.60 18.49
N LEU A 19 -13.49 -11.78 19.09
CA LEU A 19 -14.28 -12.85 18.48
C LEU A 19 -15.77 -12.53 18.53
N VAL A 20 -16.27 -11.93 19.61
CA VAL A 20 -17.65 -11.41 19.70
C VAL A 20 -17.89 -10.36 18.61
N ASP A 21 -16.98 -9.41 18.44
CA ASP A 21 -17.07 -8.32 17.47
C ASP A 21 -16.94 -8.86 16.04
N PHE A 22 -16.01 -9.78 15.77
CA PHE A 22 -15.93 -10.50 14.50
C PHE A 22 -17.23 -11.24 14.18
N MET A 23 -17.84 -11.90 15.16
CA MET A 23 -19.12 -12.58 14.98
C MET A 23 -20.24 -11.58 14.69
N LYS A 24 -20.26 -10.42 15.34
CA LYS A 24 -21.21 -9.33 15.03
C LYS A 24 -20.99 -8.75 13.64
N GLU A 25 -19.74 -8.49 13.24
CA GLU A 25 -19.37 -7.89 11.95
C GLU A 25 -19.59 -8.84 10.76
N THR A 26 -19.34 -10.13 10.95
CA THR A 26 -19.59 -11.18 9.96
C THR A 26 -20.99 -11.79 10.08
N TRP A 27 -21.78 -11.30 11.03
CA TRP A 27 -23.14 -11.75 11.33
C TRP A 27 -23.21 -13.26 11.59
N ASN A 28 -22.16 -13.82 12.18
CA ASN A 28 -22.05 -15.23 12.49
C ASN A 28 -22.69 -15.48 13.85
N GLU A 29 -23.95 -15.89 13.86
CA GLU A 29 -24.75 -16.10 15.08
C GLU A 29 -24.95 -17.60 15.41
N ASP A 30 -24.13 -18.49 14.85
CA ASP A 30 -24.23 -19.93 15.07
C ASP A 30 -23.99 -20.28 16.55
N ILE A 31 -25.02 -20.83 17.21
CA ILE A 31 -24.99 -21.14 18.65
C ILE A 31 -23.92 -22.17 19.00
N GLN A 32 -23.62 -23.12 18.11
CA GLN A 32 -22.56 -24.11 18.33
C GLN A 32 -21.19 -23.43 18.24
N VAL A 33 -21.01 -22.47 17.33
CA VAL A 33 -19.79 -21.66 17.25
C VAL A 33 -19.62 -20.79 18.49
N LYS A 34 -20.69 -20.13 18.96
CA LYS A 34 -20.67 -19.37 20.21
C LYS A 34 -20.34 -20.26 21.41
N LEU A 35 -20.97 -21.43 21.54
CA LEU A 35 -20.66 -22.40 22.60
C LEU A 35 -19.22 -22.92 22.51
N ASN A 36 -18.67 -23.11 21.31
CA ASN A 36 -17.27 -23.49 21.12
C ASN A 36 -16.32 -22.39 21.57
N ILE A 37 -16.66 -21.11 21.36
CA ILE A 37 -15.90 -19.98 21.87
C ILE A 37 -15.96 -19.94 23.40
N VAL A 38 -17.13 -20.08 24.01
CA VAL A 38 -17.30 -20.16 25.47
C VAL A 38 -16.47 -21.31 26.07
N LYS A 39 -16.50 -22.49 25.43
CA LYS A 39 -15.68 -23.66 25.81
C LYS A 39 -14.18 -23.38 25.66
N LYS A 40 -13.75 -22.70 24.60
CA LYS A 40 -12.34 -22.36 24.33
C LYS A 40 -11.74 -21.51 25.46
N PHE A 41 -12.50 -20.56 25.99
CA PHE A 41 -12.05 -19.70 27.11
C PHE A 41 -12.37 -20.28 28.50
N ARG A 42 -13.02 -21.45 28.56
CA ARG A 42 -13.48 -22.14 29.78
C ARG A 42 -14.41 -21.25 30.62
N LEU A 43 -15.26 -20.50 29.95
CA LEU A 43 -16.12 -19.50 30.57
C LEU A 43 -17.40 -20.13 31.13
N ASP A 44 -17.85 -19.59 32.27
CA ASP A 44 -19.13 -19.96 32.87
C ASP A 44 -20.29 -19.40 32.04
N ILE A 45 -21.23 -20.26 31.65
CA ILE A 45 -22.40 -19.89 30.85
C ILE A 45 -23.36 -19.00 31.64
N SER A 46 -23.32 -19.09 32.98
CA SER A 46 -24.12 -18.24 33.88
C SER A 46 -23.52 -16.85 34.09
N ASP A 47 -22.32 -16.55 33.56
CA ASP A 47 -21.74 -15.21 33.59
C ASP A 47 -22.55 -14.25 32.70
N PRO A 48 -22.93 -13.04 33.16
CA PRO A 48 -23.76 -12.13 32.38
C PRO A 48 -23.20 -11.74 31.01
N VAL A 49 -21.88 -11.63 30.87
CA VAL A 49 -21.23 -11.28 29.58
C VAL A 49 -21.34 -12.44 28.61
N VAL A 50 -21.16 -13.66 29.12
CA VAL A 50 -21.22 -14.91 28.34
C VAL A 50 -22.66 -15.24 27.97
N TYR A 51 -23.58 -15.07 28.91
CA TYR A 51 -25.02 -15.23 28.71
C TYR A 51 -25.51 -14.27 27.62
N ASN A 52 -25.19 -12.97 27.74
CA ASN A 52 -25.55 -11.99 26.71
C ASN A 52 -24.90 -12.32 25.36
N PHE A 53 -23.63 -12.75 25.32
CA PHE A 53 -23.02 -13.20 24.07
C PHE A 53 -23.79 -14.37 23.42
N LEU A 54 -24.24 -15.34 24.21
CA LEU A 54 -24.98 -16.50 23.73
C LEU A 54 -26.42 -16.15 23.31
N THR A 55 -27.08 -15.20 23.98
CA THR A 55 -28.50 -14.86 23.78
C THR A 55 -28.75 -13.61 22.94
N ASP A 56 -27.77 -12.72 22.80
CA ASP A 56 -27.92 -11.50 21.99
C ASP A 56 -28.10 -11.90 20.52
N VAL A 57 -29.26 -11.54 19.99
CA VAL A 57 -29.50 -11.42 18.56
C VAL A 57 -29.23 -9.96 18.22
N TYR A 58 -28.09 -9.67 17.59
CA TYR A 58 -27.79 -8.31 17.17
C TYR A 58 -28.73 -7.87 16.05
N VAL A 59 -29.69 -6.99 16.37
CA VAL A 59 -30.56 -6.30 15.41
C VAL A 59 -30.05 -4.87 15.26
N PRO A 60 -29.60 -4.43 14.08
CA PRO A 60 -29.19 -3.04 13.89
C PRO A 60 -30.39 -2.11 14.03
N THR A 61 -30.25 -1.07 14.84
CA THR A 61 -31.23 0.00 14.95
C THR A 61 -31.41 0.67 13.58
N SER A 62 -32.56 0.46 12.95
CA SER A 62 -32.97 1.26 11.80
C SER A 62 -33.10 2.70 12.28
N GLN A 63 -32.25 3.60 11.79
CA GLN A 63 -32.49 5.04 11.95
C GLN A 63 -33.74 5.37 11.14
N ALA A 64 -34.90 5.29 11.79
CA ALA A 64 -36.12 5.88 11.30
C ALA A 64 -35.86 7.37 11.09
N GLN A 65 -35.99 7.83 9.85
CA GLN A 65 -36.13 9.25 9.60
C GLN A 65 -37.37 9.75 10.37
N PRO A 66 -37.30 10.91 11.02
CA PRO A 66 -38.48 11.48 11.66
C PRO A 66 -39.53 11.79 10.57
N PRO A 67 -40.83 11.63 10.87
CA PRO A 67 -41.88 11.91 9.92
C PRO A 67 -41.88 13.41 9.56
N PHE A 68 -41.93 13.70 8.26
CA PHE A 68 -42.27 15.02 7.75
C PHE A 68 -43.70 15.36 8.21
N ASN A 69 -43.82 16.26 9.19
CA ASN A 69 -45.08 16.91 9.55
C ASN A 69 -45.24 18.14 8.66
N ASP A 70 -45.91 17.99 7.52
CA ASP A 70 -46.51 19.12 6.82
C ASP A 70 -47.98 19.24 7.22
N THR A 71 -48.21 20.04 8.25
CA THR A 71 -49.50 20.68 8.50
C THR A 71 -49.85 21.56 7.30
N VAL A 72 -50.89 21.18 6.55
CA VAL A 72 -51.66 22.13 5.73
C VAL A 72 -53.12 22.07 6.18
N PRO A 73 -53.75 23.20 6.52
CA PRO A 73 -55.16 23.23 6.92
C PRO A 73 -56.10 23.11 5.70
N LYS A 74 -57.17 22.31 5.84
CA LYS A 74 -58.41 22.37 5.02
C LYS A 74 -59.12 23.71 5.27
N PRO A 75 -60.07 24.21 4.42
CA PRO A 75 -61.11 23.48 3.64
C PRO A 75 -61.15 23.92 2.15
N ALA A 76 -61.89 23.33 1.20
CA ALA A 76 -63.32 23.06 1.18
C ALA A 76 -63.70 22.06 0.06
N THR A 77 -64.87 21.45 0.27
CA THR A 77 -65.69 20.54 -0.54
C THR A 77 -65.96 21.07 -1.97
N THR A 78 -66.09 20.19 -2.98
CA THR A 78 -67.29 19.98 -3.85
C THR A 78 -67.04 18.82 -4.85
N GLU A 79 -68.06 17.95 -4.95
CA GLU A 79 -68.53 17.01 -5.99
C GLU A 79 -68.06 17.26 -7.46
N LEU A 80 -68.14 16.39 -8.47
CA LEU A 80 -68.60 15.02 -8.78
C LEU A 80 -68.22 14.78 -10.28
N VAL A 81 -68.34 13.52 -10.75
CA VAL A 81 -68.61 13.07 -12.15
C VAL A 81 -67.41 12.67 -13.03
N GLU A 82 -67.55 11.46 -13.57
CA GLU A 82 -66.76 10.73 -14.57
C GLU A 82 -67.65 10.54 -15.85
N PRO A 83 -67.22 9.83 -16.90
CA PRO A 83 -66.60 10.20 -18.20
C PRO A 83 -67.67 10.31 -19.34
N PRO A 84 -67.52 9.96 -20.67
CA PRO A 84 -66.40 9.44 -21.50
C PRO A 84 -66.30 9.93 -22.98
N GLN A 85 -65.37 9.32 -23.74
CA GLN A 85 -65.43 8.91 -25.18
C GLN A 85 -64.44 9.53 -26.19
N THR A 86 -63.67 8.63 -26.83
CA THR A 86 -62.93 8.66 -28.11
C THR A 86 -63.88 8.79 -29.34
N PRO A 87 -63.52 8.67 -30.66
CA PRO A 87 -62.22 8.43 -31.36
C PRO A 87 -62.04 9.17 -32.75
N PHE A 88 -60.99 8.80 -33.52
CA PHE A 88 -60.85 8.85 -35.02
C PHE A 88 -60.61 10.24 -35.69
N VAL A 89 -59.82 10.48 -36.75
CA VAL A 89 -59.44 9.76 -37.99
C VAL A 89 -58.07 10.26 -38.51
N ALA A 90 -57.37 9.43 -39.30
CA ALA A 90 -56.13 9.68 -40.03
C ALA A 90 -56.32 10.44 -41.36
N ASP A 91 -55.28 11.13 -41.86
CA ASP A 91 -55.06 11.30 -43.31
C ASP A 91 -53.59 11.70 -43.59
N GLU A 92 -52.94 10.90 -44.44
CA GLU A 92 -51.77 11.17 -45.27
C GLU A 92 -52.27 11.02 -46.73
N PRO A 93 -51.52 11.29 -47.83
CA PRO A 93 -50.23 11.97 -48.01
C PRO A 93 -50.22 12.94 -49.21
N LEU A 94 -49.27 13.89 -49.30
CA LEU A 94 -48.80 14.43 -50.59
C LEU A 94 -47.35 14.95 -50.51
N LEU A 95 -46.46 14.35 -51.31
CA LEU A 95 -45.19 14.91 -51.82
C LEU A 95 -45.48 15.58 -53.20
N PRO A 96 -44.57 16.32 -53.88
CA PRO A 96 -43.14 16.58 -53.62
C PRO A 96 -42.74 18.08 -53.75
N THR A 97 -41.50 18.46 -53.46
CA THR A 97 -40.62 19.26 -54.37
C THR A 97 -39.21 19.37 -53.78
N THR A 98 -38.24 19.01 -54.61
CA THR A 98 -36.79 19.06 -54.38
C THR A 98 -36.28 20.49 -54.29
N THR A 99 -35.63 20.84 -53.17
CA THR A 99 -34.74 22.02 -53.11
C THR A 99 -33.40 21.57 -52.57
N VAL A 100 -32.38 21.68 -53.43
CA VAL A 100 -30.97 21.47 -53.09
C VAL A 100 -30.56 22.59 -52.13
N ALA A 101 -30.34 22.23 -50.86
CA ALA A 101 -29.69 23.09 -49.88
C ALA A 101 -28.59 22.29 -49.19
N THR A 102 -27.40 22.88 -49.23
CA THR A 102 -26.14 22.47 -48.63
C THR A 102 -26.29 21.82 -47.26
N LYS A 103 -25.67 20.64 -47.11
CA LYS A 103 -25.52 19.89 -45.86
C LYS A 103 -25.14 20.82 -44.71
N PRO A 104 -25.93 20.92 -43.63
CA PRO A 104 -25.36 21.25 -42.34
C PRO A 104 -24.43 20.08 -41.99
N VAL A 105 -23.18 20.40 -41.67
CA VAL A 105 -22.32 19.48 -40.93
C VAL A 105 -23.07 19.18 -39.64
N GLU A 106 -23.73 18.02 -39.59
CA GLU A 106 -24.13 17.42 -38.32
C GLU A 106 -22.83 17.31 -37.54
N LYS A 107 -22.69 18.22 -36.56
CA LYS A 107 -21.78 18.02 -35.45
C LYS A 107 -22.17 16.67 -34.89
N THR A 108 -21.42 15.64 -35.26
CA THR A 108 -21.42 14.34 -34.61
C THR A 108 -21.48 14.64 -33.13
N LYS A 109 -22.65 14.40 -32.51
CA LYS A 109 -22.74 14.36 -31.06
C LYS A 109 -21.59 13.46 -30.66
N LYS A 110 -20.56 14.02 -30.02
CA LYS A 110 -19.52 13.24 -29.34
C LYS A 110 -20.32 12.23 -28.53
N ARG A 111 -20.33 10.96 -28.95
CA ARG A 111 -20.83 9.88 -28.11
C ARG A 111 -19.96 9.97 -26.88
N GLU A 112 -20.56 10.33 -25.76
CA GLU A 112 -19.86 10.36 -24.48
C GLU A 112 -19.28 8.98 -24.26
N MET A 113 -17.96 8.90 -24.04
CA MET A 113 -17.28 7.67 -23.68
C MET A 113 -17.79 7.23 -22.30
N THR A 114 -18.77 6.35 -22.27
CA THR A 114 -19.24 5.67 -21.06
C THR A 114 -18.38 4.42 -20.79
N TYR A 115 -18.23 4.03 -19.52
CA TYR A 115 -17.50 2.82 -19.09
C TYR A 115 -17.83 1.56 -19.91
N ALA A 116 -19.03 1.49 -20.49
CA ALA A 116 -19.52 0.37 -21.30
C ALA A 116 -18.72 0.10 -22.58
N ASN A 117 -18.07 1.10 -23.19
CA ASN A 117 -17.48 0.99 -24.52
C ASN A 117 -15.96 0.81 -24.58
N SER A 118 -15.26 0.80 -23.44
CA SER A 118 -13.80 0.59 -23.45
C SER A 118 -13.46 -0.89 -23.63
N GLU A 119 -12.81 -1.22 -24.75
CA GLU A 119 -12.35 -2.59 -25.06
C GLU A 119 -11.05 -2.96 -24.34
N ASP A 120 -10.26 -1.96 -23.92
CA ASP A 120 -8.96 -2.14 -23.27
C ASP A 120 -9.08 -2.26 -21.74
N LEU A 121 -10.25 -1.95 -21.18
CA LEU A 121 -10.51 -2.06 -19.74
C LEU A 121 -11.21 -3.36 -19.38
N ILE A 122 -10.72 -3.98 -18.32
CA ILE A 122 -11.47 -4.97 -17.56
C ILE A 122 -12.25 -4.21 -16.49
N ILE A 123 -13.56 -4.43 -16.41
CA ILE A 123 -14.44 -3.80 -15.41
C ILE A 123 -15.31 -4.90 -14.80
N ILE A 124 -15.23 -5.04 -13.48
CA ILE A 124 -15.88 -6.14 -12.75
C ILE A 124 -16.36 -5.64 -11.38
N GLN A 125 -17.56 -6.04 -10.97
CA GLN A 125 -18.05 -5.74 -9.63
C GLN A 125 -17.17 -6.39 -8.53
N ASN A 126 -16.91 -5.66 -7.45
CA ASN A 126 -16.06 -6.11 -6.35
C ASN A 126 -16.60 -7.36 -5.67
N ARG A 127 -17.93 -7.58 -5.65
CA ARG A 127 -18.50 -8.82 -5.09
C ARG A 127 -18.02 -10.08 -5.81
N LEU A 128 -17.81 -10.01 -7.13
CA LEU A 128 -17.25 -11.11 -7.91
C LEU A 128 -15.75 -11.28 -7.62
N LEU A 129 -15.03 -10.17 -7.50
CA LEU A 129 -13.61 -10.16 -7.13
C LEU A 129 -13.34 -10.60 -5.70
N HIS A 130 -14.26 -10.43 -4.76
CA HIS A 130 -14.12 -10.87 -3.38
C HIS A 130 -14.54 -12.33 -3.19
N ALA A 131 -15.40 -12.88 -4.05
CA ALA A 131 -15.80 -14.28 -3.98
C ALA A 131 -14.59 -15.24 -4.05
N ILE A 132 -14.59 -16.27 -3.21
CA ILE A 132 -13.61 -17.35 -3.29
C ILE A 132 -13.90 -18.13 -4.56
N SER A 133 -12.88 -18.27 -5.40
CA SER A 133 -13.01 -18.87 -6.74
C SER A 133 -11.83 -19.78 -7.04
N HIS A 134 -12.13 -21.05 -7.27
CA HIS A 134 -11.15 -22.10 -7.58
C HIS A 134 -10.97 -22.25 -9.09
N LEU A 135 -10.57 -21.14 -9.74
CA LEU A 135 -10.27 -21.07 -11.16
C LEU A 135 -8.76 -21.23 -11.39
N THR A 136 -8.41 -22.04 -12.38
CA THR A 136 -7.07 -22.07 -12.97
C THR A 136 -6.72 -20.74 -13.64
N LEU A 137 -5.45 -20.55 -14.01
CA LEU A 137 -4.99 -19.32 -14.67
C LEU A 137 -5.81 -18.99 -15.92
N ASN A 138 -5.99 -19.97 -16.81
CA ASN A 138 -6.62 -19.71 -18.09
C ASN A 138 -8.16 -19.65 -18.00
N GLU A 139 -8.77 -20.37 -17.05
CA GLU A 139 -10.17 -20.19 -16.69
C GLU A 139 -10.43 -18.75 -16.19
N ARG A 140 -9.58 -18.24 -15.29
CA ARG A 140 -9.67 -16.84 -14.83
C ARG A 140 -9.50 -15.88 -16.01
N ARG A 141 -8.49 -16.08 -16.86
CA ARG A 141 -8.27 -15.27 -18.06
C ARG A 141 -9.48 -15.28 -18.99
N LEU A 142 -10.17 -16.42 -19.17
CA LEU A 142 -11.40 -16.49 -19.97
C LEU A 142 -12.49 -15.56 -19.42
N ILE A 143 -12.74 -15.60 -18.10
CA ILE A 143 -13.70 -14.70 -17.45
C ILE A 143 -13.31 -13.22 -17.64
N LEU A 144 -12.03 -12.89 -17.47
CA LEU A 144 -11.55 -11.52 -17.62
C LEU A 144 -11.63 -11.03 -19.07
N PHE A 145 -11.35 -11.91 -20.02
CA PHE A 145 -11.50 -11.68 -21.46
C PHE A 145 -12.96 -11.43 -21.86
N LEU A 146 -13.91 -12.09 -21.19
CA LEU A 146 -15.34 -11.89 -21.40
C LEU A 146 -15.84 -10.52 -20.93
N SER A 147 -15.18 -9.86 -19.95
CA SER A 147 -15.65 -8.57 -19.39
C SER A 147 -15.95 -7.51 -20.48
N PRO A 148 -15.01 -7.10 -21.34
CA PRO A 148 -15.31 -6.12 -22.41
C PRO A 148 -16.31 -6.65 -23.46
N ILE A 149 -16.28 -7.95 -23.77
CA ILE A 149 -17.18 -8.58 -24.75
C ILE A 149 -18.64 -8.50 -24.28
N VAL A 150 -18.88 -8.91 -23.04
CA VAL A 150 -20.22 -8.94 -22.43
C VAL A 150 -20.77 -7.52 -22.34
N ARG A 151 -19.98 -6.55 -21.85
CA ARG A 151 -20.39 -5.13 -21.78
C ARG A 151 -20.85 -4.60 -23.13
N LYS A 152 -20.01 -4.75 -24.16
CA LYS A 152 -20.29 -4.27 -25.52
C LYS A 152 -21.51 -4.94 -26.16
N GLN A 153 -21.71 -6.24 -25.92
CA GLN A 153 -22.84 -6.97 -26.52
C GLN A 153 -24.16 -6.74 -25.79
N VAL A 154 -24.14 -6.65 -24.45
CA VAL A 154 -25.34 -6.39 -23.63
C VAL A 154 -25.83 -4.97 -23.80
N GLU A 155 -24.94 -3.99 -24.01
CA GLU A 155 -25.33 -2.62 -24.37
C GLU A 155 -26.13 -2.57 -25.68
N LYS A 156 -25.82 -3.45 -26.65
CA LYS A 156 -26.55 -3.56 -27.91
C LYS A 156 -27.83 -4.38 -27.80
N ASN A 157 -27.80 -5.45 -27.00
CA ASN A 157 -28.93 -6.34 -26.77
C ASN A 157 -28.97 -6.76 -25.29
N PRO A 158 -29.80 -6.11 -24.46
CA PRO A 158 -29.91 -6.41 -23.03
C PRO A 158 -30.31 -7.85 -22.70
N ASN A 159 -30.94 -8.55 -23.65
CA ASN A 159 -31.36 -9.95 -23.50
C ASN A 159 -30.32 -10.96 -23.99
N ASN A 160 -29.15 -10.51 -24.46
CA ASN A 160 -28.11 -11.43 -24.88
C ASN A 160 -27.53 -12.18 -23.67
N ARG A 161 -27.46 -13.51 -23.78
CA ARG A 161 -26.88 -14.41 -22.77
C ARG A 161 -25.75 -15.28 -23.32
N VAL A 162 -25.52 -15.24 -24.62
CA VAL A 162 -24.57 -16.10 -25.32
C VAL A 162 -23.47 -15.24 -25.94
N PHE A 163 -22.24 -15.59 -25.62
CA PHE A 163 -21.03 -14.88 -26.02
C PHE A 163 -20.09 -15.84 -26.73
N TYR A 164 -19.31 -15.32 -27.67
CA TYR A 164 -18.37 -16.12 -28.44
C TYR A 164 -16.96 -15.59 -28.23
N VAL A 165 -16.02 -16.50 -28.00
CA VAL A 165 -14.58 -16.23 -27.87
C VAL A 165 -13.85 -17.02 -28.94
N TYR A 166 -13.23 -16.34 -29.90
CA TYR A 166 -12.37 -17.00 -30.87
C TYR A 166 -11.07 -17.41 -30.20
N VAL A 167 -10.63 -18.64 -30.49
CA VAL A 167 -9.40 -19.21 -29.94
C VAL A 167 -8.21 -18.32 -30.25
N GLN A 168 -8.14 -17.83 -31.49
CA GLN A 168 -7.01 -17.02 -31.94
C GLN A 168 -6.91 -15.69 -31.17
N ASP A 169 -8.05 -15.04 -30.90
CA ASP A 169 -8.07 -13.79 -30.15
C ASP A 169 -7.58 -13.99 -28.72
N PHE A 170 -8.08 -15.05 -28.06
CA PHE A 170 -7.67 -15.39 -26.70
C PHE A 170 -6.18 -15.74 -26.61
N VAL A 171 -5.69 -16.54 -27.55
CA VAL A 171 -4.28 -16.96 -27.62
C VAL A 171 -3.36 -15.78 -27.87
N ASN A 172 -3.75 -14.87 -28.78
CA ASN A 172 -3.00 -13.68 -29.10
C ASN A 172 -2.93 -12.71 -27.91
N GLU A 173 -4.06 -12.44 -27.24
CA GLU A 173 -4.15 -11.53 -26.10
C GLU A 173 -3.22 -11.98 -24.96
N TYR A 174 -3.22 -13.28 -24.61
CA TYR A 174 -2.42 -13.80 -23.52
C TYR A 174 -1.05 -14.37 -23.92
N GLY A 175 -0.65 -14.19 -25.19
CA GLY A 175 0.64 -14.63 -25.71
C GLY A 175 0.91 -16.13 -25.54
N ILE A 176 -0.10 -16.98 -25.69
CA ILE A 176 0.01 -18.43 -25.44
C ILE A 176 0.75 -19.11 -26.60
N LYS A 177 2.03 -19.45 -26.41
CA LYS A 177 2.92 -19.98 -27.47
C LYS A 177 2.78 -21.49 -27.75
N SER A 178 1.75 -22.15 -27.22
CA SER A 178 1.61 -23.62 -27.27
C SER A 178 1.00 -24.09 -28.59
N LYS A 179 1.62 -25.01 -29.34
CA LYS A 179 0.97 -25.63 -30.52
C LYS A 179 -0.30 -26.42 -30.19
N LYS A 180 -0.63 -26.61 -28.91
CA LYS A 180 -1.82 -27.34 -28.42
C LYS A 180 -2.92 -26.41 -27.88
N TYR A 181 -2.88 -25.12 -28.18
CA TYR A 181 -3.81 -24.15 -27.59
C TYR A 181 -5.29 -24.49 -27.84
N TYR A 182 -5.64 -25.11 -28.97
CA TYR A 182 -7.02 -25.58 -29.24
C TYR A 182 -7.50 -26.57 -28.18
N GLY A 183 -6.73 -27.63 -27.92
CA GLY A 183 -7.06 -28.63 -26.89
C GLY A 183 -6.89 -28.10 -25.46
N GLU A 184 -6.18 -26.99 -25.26
CA GLU A 184 -6.14 -26.30 -23.97
C GLU A 184 -7.43 -25.50 -23.74
N LEU A 185 -7.99 -24.89 -24.78
CA LEU A 185 -9.25 -24.14 -24.72
C LEU A 185 -10.47 -25.05 -24.61
N GLU A 186 -10.45 -26.21 -25.27
CA GLU A 186 -11.43 -27.27 -25.06
C GLU A 186 -11.48 -27.68 -23.58
N LYS A 187 -10.31 -27.97 -22.97
CA LYS A 187 -10.24 -28.30 -21.54
C LYS A 187 -10.75 -27.19 -20.64
N ILE A 188 -10.48 -25.92 -20.98
CA ILE A 188 -11.01 -24.77 -20.24
C ILE A 188 -12.54 -24.75 -20.34
N ALA A 189 -13.10 -25.00 -21.54
CA ALA A 189 -14.54 -25.05 -21.75
C ALA A 189 -15.20 -26.14 -20.92
N ASP A 190 -14.61 -27.33 -20.88
CA ASP A 190 -15.11 -28.45 -20.07
C ASP A 190 -15.01 -28.14 -18.56
N SER A 191 -13.86 -27.65 -18.10
CA SER A 191 -13.61 -27.50 -16.66
C SER A 191 -14.34 -26.32 -16.03
N ILE A 192 -14.58 -25.23 -16.78
CA ILE A 192 -15.21 -24.01 -16.23
C ILE A 192 -16.70 -24.21 -15.90
N VAL A 193 -17.39 -25.13 -16.56
CA VAL A 193 -18.81 -25.44 -16.31
C VAL A 193 -19.03 -26.00 -14.91
N GLU A 194 -18.03 -26.71 -14.37
CA GLU A 194 -18.07 -27.29 -13.03
C GLU A 194 -17.77 -26.25 -11.92
N LYS A 195 -17.40 -25.02 -12.30
CA LYS A 195 -16.98 -23.98 -11.35
C LYS A 195 -18.14 -23.12 -10.92
N ALA A 196 -18.30 -22.98 -9.61
CA ALA A 196 -19.21 -22.04 -9.00
C ALA A 196 -18.49 -21.16 -7.98
N PHE A 197 -19.09 -20.01 -7.69
CA PHE A 197 -18.69 -19.15 -6.59
C PHE A 197 -19.90 -18.87 -5.69
N PHE A 198 -19.61 -18.48 -4.45
CA PHE A 198 -20.64 -18.26 -3.45
C PHE A 198 -20.45 -16.91 -2.78
N PHE A 199 -21.56 -16.25 -2.48
CA PHE A 199 -21.57 -15.02 -1.70
C PHE A 199 -22.79 -14.97 -0.78
N TRP A 200 -22.66 -14.20 0.29
CA TRP A 200 -23.73 -13.97 1.24
C TRP A 200 -24.53 -12.73 0.84
N TYR A 201 -25.85 -12.79 1.03
CA TYR A 201 -26.74 -11.66 0.82
C TYR A 201 -27.76 -11.56 1.96
N LYS A 202 -28.29 -10.35 2.16
CA LYS A 202 -29.29 -10.07 3.19
C LYS A 202 -30.69 -10.50 2.72
N THR A 203 -31.46 -11.03 3.64
CA THR A 203 -32.88 -11.36 3.49
C THR A 203 -33.67 -10.64 4.58
N GLN A 204 -35.00 -10.59 4.47
CA GLN A 204 -35.85 -9.99 5.50
C GLN A 204 -35.63 -10.64 6.89
N ASN A 205 -35.27 -11.93 6.93
CA ASN A 205 -35.16 -12.73 8.15
C ASN A 205 -33.69 -13.10 8.50
N GLY A 206 -32.70 -12.40 7.97
CA GLY A 206 -31.28 -12.67 8.25
C GLY A 206 -30.41 -12.69 7.00
N LYS A 207 -29.54 -13.69 6.86
CA LYS A 207 -28.64 -13.83 5.70
C LYS A 207 -28.79 -15.18 5.04
N ALA A 208 -28.61 -15.21 3.72
CA ALA A 208 -28.60 -16.44 2.93
C ALA A 208 -27.33 -16.50 2.08
N LYS A 209 -26.89 -17.72 1.78
CA LYS A 209 -25.76 -17.98 0.89
C LYS A 209 -26.30 -18.29 -0.50
N LYS A 210 -25.91 -17.52 -1.51
CA LYS A 210 -26.23 -17.78 -2.92
C LYS A 210 -25.03 -18.44 -3.58
N GLY A 211 -25.27 -19.53 -4.31
CA GLY A 211 -24.31 -20.14 -5.22
C GLY A 211 -24.64 -19.76 -6.66
N VAL A 212 -23.61 -19.44 -7.44
CA VAL A 212 -23.74 -19.06 -8.85
C VAL A 212 -22.64 -19.75 -9.65
N SER A 213 -22.99 -20.44 -10.72
CA SER A 213 -22.01 -21.01 -11.65
C SER A 213 -21.33 -19.90 -12.45
N TRP A 214 -20.04 -20.04 -12.74
CA TRP A 214 -19.30 -19.07 -13.56
C TRP A 214 -19.86 -18.96 -14.97
N VAL A 215 -20.28 -20.11 -15.53
CA VAL A 215 -20.97 -20.22 -16.81
C VAL A 215 -22.16 -21.17 -16.66
N SER A 216 -23.23 -20.93 -17.41
CA SER A 216 -24.36 -21.87 -17.49
C SER A 216 -24.09 -22.99 -18.49
N GLU A 217 -23.47 -22.66 -19.62
CA GLU A 217 -23.07 -23.59 -20.68
C GLU A 217 -21.75 -23.09 -21.29
N CYS A 218 -20.88 -24.00 -21.72
CA CYS A 218 -19.63 -23.67 -22.39
C CYS A 218 -19.31 -24.75 -23.44
N ASP A 219 -19.45 -24.41 -24.71
CA ASP A 219 -19.24 -25.35 -25.81
C ASP A 219 -17.97 -24.96 -26.58
N TYR A 220 -17.05 -25.90 -26.77
CA TYR A 220 -15.99 -25.74 -27.77
C TYR A 220 -16.49 -26.17 -29.14
N ILE A 221 -16.51 -25.24 -30.10
CA ILE A 221 -16.96 -25.48 -31.48
C ILE A 221 -15.71 -25.64 -32.35
N GLU A 222 -15.25 -26.89 -32.48
CA GLU A 222 -13.99 -27.24 -33.14
C GLU A 222 -13.88 -26.68 -34.56
N ASN A 223 -14.92 -26.86 -35.38
CA ASN A 223 -14.95 -26.44 -36.78
C ASN A 223 -14.83 -24.92 -36.98
N GLU A 224 -15.18 -24.13 -35.96
CA GLU A 224 -15.14 -22.67 -36.01
C GLU A 224 -14.04 -22.06 -35.14
N ALA A 225 -13.23 -22.90 -34.49
CA ALA A 225 -12.15 -22.46 -33.60
C ALA A 225 -12.62 -21.42 -32.57
N LYS A 226 -13.79 -21.65 -31.95
CA LYS A 226 -14.38 -20.73 -30.98
C LYS A 226 -15.04 -21.46 -29.82
N ILE A 227 -15.11 -20.79 -28.68
CA ILE A 227 -15.91 -21.21 -27.54
C ILE A 227 -17.21 -20.41 -27.53
N LYS A 228 -18.33 -21.07 -27.29
CA LYS A 228 -19.64 -20.47 -27.02
C LYS A 228 -19.88 -20.52 -25.51
N VAL A 229 -20.03 -19.36 -24.88
CA VAL A 229 -20.25 -19.22 -23.44
C VAL A 229 -21.64 -18.67 -23.18
N LYS A 230 -22.43 -19.37 -22.36
CA LYS A 230 -23.70 -18.86 -21.84
C LYS A 230 -23.53 -18.44 -20.39
N LEU A 231 -23.97 -17.23 -20.04
CA LEU A 231 -23.86 -16.69 -18.69
C LEU A 231 -25.22 -16.55 -18.02
N ASP A 232 -25.24 -16.77 -16.70
CA ASP A 232 -26.36 -16.45 -15.82
C ASP A 232 -26.56 -14.93 -15.72
N ASP A 233 -27.81 -14.50 -15.52
CA ASP A 233 -28.17 -13.09 -15.31
C ASP A 233 -27.32 -12.44 -14.21
N THR A 234 -27.04 -13.18 -13.13
CA THR A 234 -26.23 -12.69 -12.01
C THR A 234 -24.80 -12.37 -12.44
N VAL A 235 -24.19 -13.20 -13.29
CA VAL A 235 -22.82 -12.97 -13.78
C VAL A 235 -22.79 -11.80 -14.76
N ILE A 236 -23.78 -11.71 -15.65
CA ILE A 236 -23.90 -10.56 -16.58
C ILE A 236 -24.07 -9.26 -15.81
N GLU A 237 -24.92 -9.24 -14.78
CA GLU A 237 -25.10 -8.08 -13.89
C GLU A 237 -23.74 -7.68 -13.27
N MET A 238 -22.97 -8.65 -12.76
CA MET A 238 -21.64 -8.41 -12.19
C MET A 238 -20.59 -7.88 -13.18
N LEU A 239 -20.81 -8.07 -14.48
CA LEU A 239 -19.92 -7.60 -15.55
C LEU A 239 -20.44 -6.33 -16.24
N THR A 240 -21.66 -5.87 -16.00
CA THR A 240 -22.28 -4.78 -16.78
C THR A 240 -22.92 -3.68 -15.95
N VAL A 241 -23.36 -3.97 -14.73
CA VAL A 241 -24.05 -3.00 -13.86
C VAL A 241 -23.05 -2.48 -12.83
N PHE A 242 -22.70 -1.20 -12.90
CA PHE A 242 -21.71 -0.60 -12.00
C PHE A 242 -22.27 0.69 -11.43
N ASP A 243 -22.60 0.66 -10.15
CA ASP A 243 -23.30 1.77 -9.52
C ASP A 243 -23.03 1.79 -8.01
N LYS A 244 -22.38 2.87 -7.56
CA LYS A 244 -22.04 3.06 -6.15
C LYS A 244 -23.28 3.27 -5.29
N THR A 245 -24.37 3.83 -5.85
CA THR A 245 -25.59 4.16 -5.10
C THR A 245 -26.38 2.92 -4.72
N THR A 246 -26.35 1.88 -5.56
CA THR A 246 -26.98 0.57 -5.33
C THR A 246 -26.05 -0.42 -4.62
N GLY A 247 -24.82 -0.02 -4.29
CA GLY A 247 -23.81 -0.90 -3.66
C GLY A 247 -23.09 -1.83 -4.65
N ASN A 248 -23.29 -1.65 -5.95
CA ASN A 248 -22.61 -2.37 -7.02
C ASN A 248 -21.24 -1.75 -7.32
N PHE A 249 -20.38 -1.73 -6.30
CA PHE A 249 -19.00 -1.27 -6.42
C PHE A 249 -18.23 -2.14 -7.40
N TRP A 250 -17.28 -1.54 -8.10
CA TRP A 250 -16.50 -2.21 -9.13
C TRP A 250 -15.04 -1.81 -9.07
N THR A 251 -14.23 -2.64 -9.69
CA THR A 251 -12.82 -2.40 -9.95
C THR A 251 -12.62 -2.38 -11.46
N GLN A 252 -11.73 -1.51 -11.91
CA GLN A 252 -11.33 -1.45 -13.31
C GLN A 252 -9.82 -1.34 -13.43
N TYR A 253 -9.26 -1.95 -14.47
CA TYR A 253 -7.84 -1.90 -14.80
C TYR A 253 -7.60 -2.23 -16.27
N GLN A 254 -6.43 -1.87 -16.79
CA GLN A 254 -6.05 -2.16 -18.18
C GLN A 254 -5.87 -3.67 -18.37
N LYS A 255 -6.43 -4.23 -19.45
CA LYS A 255 -6.29 -5.66 -19.78
C LYS A 255 -4.83 -6.09 -19.91
N GLU A 256 -3.98 -5.18 -20.40
CA GLU A 256 -2.55 -5.42 -20.59
C GLU A 256 -1.82 -5.76 -19.29
N TRP A 257 -2.32 -5.27 -18.15
CA TRP A 257 -1.69 -5.47 -16.84
C TRP A 257 -1.71 -6.92 -16.40
N ILE A 258 -2.69 -7.72 -16.84
CA ILE A 258 -2.84 -9.13 -16.43
C ILE A 258 -2.23 -10.12 -17.42
N ILE A 259 -1.84 -9.69 -18.63
CA ILE A 259 -1.34 -10.58 -19.69
C ILE A 259 -0.14 -11.40 -19.20
N ASN A 260 0.79 -10.72 -18.51
CA ASN A 260 2.03 -11.31 -18.01
C ASN A 260 1.97 -11.74 -16.54
N LEU A 261 0.78 -11.72 -15.92
CA LEU A 261 0.61 -12.19 -14.55
C LEU A 261 0.16 -13.67 -14.54
N GLY A 262 0.71 -14.43 -13.59
CA GLY A 262 0.24 -15.75 -13.21
C GLY A 262 -0.93 -15.68 -12.23
N THR A 263 -1.41 -16.86 -11.79
CA THR A 263 -2.64 -16.99 -10.99
C THR A 263 -2.64 -16.10 -9.76
N TYR A 264 -1.57 -16.15 -8.96
CA TYR A 264 -1.46 -15.35 -7.74
C TYR A 264 -1.26 -13.86 -8.05
N GLY A 265 -0.57 -13.51 -9.13
CA GLY A 265 -0.42 -12.12 -9.56
C GLY A 265 -1.77 -11.46 -9.85
N ILE A 266 -2.63 -12.14 -10.63
CA ILE A 266 -3.97 -11.62 -10.95
C ILE A 266 -4.82 -11.48 -9.68
N ILE A 267 -4.89 -12.52 -8.84
CA ILE A 267 -5.69 -12.48 -7.59
C ILE A 267 -5.20 -11.37 -6.67
N MET A 268 -3.88 -11.18 -6.52
CA MET A 268 -3.31 -10.12 -5.68
C MET A 268 -3.61 -8.72 -6.23
N LEU A 269 -3.50 -8.51 -7.55
CA LEU A 269 -3.85 -7.25 -8.18
C LEU A 269 -5.32 -6.90 -7.93
N GLU A 270 -6.23 -7.84 -8.21
CA GLU A 270 -7.67 -7.68 -8.03
C GLU A 270 -8.02 -7.44 -6.56
N LEU A 271 -7.42 -8.20 -5.64
CA LEU A 271 -7.61 -8.02 -4.20
C LEU A 271 -7.24 -6.59 -3.81
N VAL A 272 -6.03 -6.14 -4.15
CA VAL A 272 -5.52 -4.84 -3.71
C VAL A 272 -6.31 -3.67 -4.30
N LEU A 273 -6.67 -3.74 -5.59
CA LEU A 273 -7.46 -2.69 -6.25
C LEU A 273 -8.92 -2.64 -5.73
N SER A 274 -9.52 -3.78 -5.40
CA SER A 274 -10.90 -3.84 -4.89
C SER A 274 -11.03 -3.49 -3.40
N SER A 275 -9.95 -3.60 -2.63
CA SER A 275 -9.93 -3.42 -1.16
C SER A 275 -10.14 -1.98 -0.68
N PHE A 276 -9.93 -0.98 -1.53
CA PHE A 276 -9.65 0.38 -1.06
C PHE A 276 -10.84 1.34 -1.01
N ASP A 277 -12.06 0.93 -1.42
CA ASP A 277 -13.21 1.85 -1.47
C ASP A 277 -14.27 1.68 -0.36
N ASN A 278 -14.25 0.66 0.54
CA ASN A 278 -15.40 0.47 1.46
C ASN A 278 -15.14 -0.18 2.84
N SER A 279 -14.25 0.35 3.67
CA SER A 279 -14.42 0.17 5.12
C SER A 279 -14.44 1.52 5.84
N PHE A 280 -15.57 1.82 6.48
CA PHE A 280 -15.84 3.05 7.23
C PHE A 280 -15.01 3.18 8.52
N GLU A 281 -14.21 2.17 8.87
CA GLU A 281 -13.29 2.20 10.01
C GLU A 281 -11.85 2.37 9.53
N LYS A 282 -11.22 3.48 9.92
CA LYS A 282 -9.81 3.81 9.59
C LYS A 282 -8.83 2.73 10.04
N ASP A 283 -9.18 1.93 11.06
CA ASP A 283 -8.28 0.95 11.68
C ASP A 283 -8.32 -0.45 11.06
N LYS A 284 -9.23 -0.71 10.11
CA LYS A 284 -9.40 -2.03 9.46
C LYS A 284 -9.12 -2.07 7.96
N LYS A 285 -8.82 -0.92 7.34
CA LYS A 285 -8.55 -0.83 5.90
C LYS A 285 -7.41 -1.76 5.48
N GLY A 286 -7.71 -2.63 4.51
CA GLY A 286 -6.76 -3.53 3.87
C GLY A 286 -6.25 -4.68 4.74
N LYS A 287 -6.77 -4.91 5.96
CA LYS A 287 -6.38 -6.03 6.84
C LYS A 287 -7.08 -7.33 6.46
N TYR A 288 -6.31 -8.35 6.11
CA TYR A 288 -6.79 -9.70 5.82
C TYR A 288 -6.22 -10.72 6.79
N SER A 289 -7.04 -11.64 7.28
CA SER A 289 -6.52 -12.80 8.02
C SER A 289 -5.73 -13.73 7.11
N ILE A 290 -4.81 -14.50 7.68
CA ILE A 290 -4.03 -15.48 6.90
C ILE A 290 -4.95 -16.55 6.31
N GLU A 291 -5.95 -16.99 7.06
CA GLU A 291 -6.93 -17.98 6.65
C GLU A 291 -7.72 -17.49 5.42
N HIS A 292 -8.18 -16.25 5.45
CA HIS A 292 -8.88 -15.65 4.31
C HIS A 292 -7.99 -15.57 3.07
N LEU A 293 -6.73 -15.14 3.23
CA LEU A 293 -5.79 -15.11 2.11
C LEU A 293 -5.52 -16.52 1.58
N ARG A 294 -5.40 -17.53 2.44
CA ARG A 294 -5.22 -18.92 1.99
C ARG A 294 -6.40 -19.41 1.17
N GLU A 295 -7.63 -19.19 1.64
CA GLU A 295 -8.82 -19.51 0.85
C GLU A 295 -8.84 -18.75 -0.47
N LYS A 296 -8.53 -17.45 -0.43
CA LYS A 296 -8.57 -16.58 -1.60
C LYS A 296 -7.59 -16.98 -2.70
N PHE A 297 -6.40 -17.40 -2.30
CA PHE A 297 -5.32 -17.81 -3.21
C PHE A 297 -5.31 -19.34 -3.46
N ASP A 298 -6.34 -20.07 -3.02
CA ASP A 298 -6.43 -21.53 -3.16
C ASP A 298 -5.21 -22.28 -2.58
N CYS A 299 -4.78 -21.83 -1.40
CA CYS A 299 -3.58 -22.26 -0.67
C CYS A 299 -3.90 -22.68 0.77
N ILE A 300 -5.07 -23.32 0.97
CA ILE A 300 -5.46 -23.89 2.27
C ILE A 300 -4.52 -25.05 2.62
N GLU A 301 -4.39 -26.01 1.71
CA GLU A 301 -3.51 -27.18 1.86
C GLU A 301 -2.08 -26.93 1.35
N THR A 302 -1.93 -25.96 0.43
CA THR A 302 -0.64 -25.63 -0.19
C THR A 302 0.10 -24.56 0.62
N TYR A 303 1.40 -24.75 0.85
CA TYR A 303 2.26 -23.86 1.66
C TYR A 303 1.77 -23.68 3.10
N PRO A 304 1.61 -24.76 3.91
CA PRO A 304 1.03 -24.67 5.25
C PRO A 304 1.82 -23.72 6.18
N ARG A 305 3.15 -23.63 6.00
CA ARG A 305 3.98 -22.68 6.74
C ARG A 305 3.78 -21.26 6.19
N PHE A 306 3.61 -20.30 7.08
CA PHE A 306 3.48 -18.90 6.69
C PHE A 306 4.71 -18.38 5.92
N SER A 307 5.92 -18.84 6.25
CA SER A 307 7.14 -18.48 5.50
C SER A 307 7.02 -18.81 4.01
N ASP A 308 6.46 -19.97 3.70
CA ASP A 308 6.36 -20.49 2.35
C ASP A 308 5.22 -19.78 1.62
N PHE A 309 4.07 -19.59 2.29
CA PHE A 309 2.96 -18.81 1.75
C PHE A 309 3.39 -17.36 1.44
N LYS A 310 4.15 -16.73 2.36
CA LYS A 310 4.72 -15.40 2.17
C LYS A 310 5.64 -15.36 0.95
N LEU A 311 6.58 -16.29 0.83
CA LEU A 311 7.58 -16.29 -0.24
C LEU A 311 6.97 -16.61 -1.61
N TYR A 312 6.18 -17.69 -1.69
CA TYR A 312 5.70 -18.25 -2.96
C TYR A 312 4.39 -17.65 -3.45
N VAL A 313 3.59 -17.04 -2.57
CA VAL A 313 2.31 -16.42 -2.92
C VAL A 313 2.39 -14.90 -2.81
N ILE A 314 2.64 -14.36 -1.62
CA ILE A 314 2.57 -12.90 -1.39
C ILE A 314 3.70 -12.15 -2.10
N GLU A 315 4.96 -12.47 -1.79
CA GLU A 315 6.12 -11.76 -2.35
C GLU A 315 6.29 -12.04 -3.83
N LYS A 316 6.02 -13.28 -4.27
CA LYS A 316 6.04 -13.64 -5.69
C LYS A 316 5.03 -12.85 -6.51
N SER A 317 3.77 -12.77 -6.07
CA SER A 317 2.73 -12.02 -6.79
C SER A 317 3.00 -10.52 -6.80
N ILE A 318 3.45 -9.94 -5.68
CA ILE A 318 3.83 -8.52 -5.61
C ILE A 318 4.98 -8.22 -6.58
N LYS A 319 6.03 -9.06 -6.62
CA LYS A 319 7.15 -8.89 -7.54
C LYS A 319 6.72 -8.94 -9.00
N GLU A 320 5.79 -9.82 -9.33
CA GLU A 320 5.22 -9.95 -10.66
C GLU A 320 4.45 -8.69 -11.07
N ILE A 321 3.58 -8.20 -10.17
CA ILE A 321 2.80 -6.97 -10.36
C ILE A 321 3.71 -5.76 -10.55
N HIS A 322 4.75 -5.61 -9.71
CA HIS A 322 5.69 -4.50 -9.82
C HIS A 322 6.42 -4.48 -11.17
N LYS A 323 6.70 -5.66 -11.72
CA LYS A 323 7.41 -5.80 -13.00
C LYS A 323 6.52 -5.50 -14.19
N HIS A 324 5.23 -5.84 -14.12
CA HIS A 324 4.33 -5.86 -15.29
C HIS A 324 3.21 -4.82 -15.25
N THR A 325 3.10 -4.03 -14.17
CA THR A 325 2.05 -3.02 -14.01
C THR A 325 2.63 -1.74 -13.37
N PRO A 326 1.94 -0.59 -13.46
CA PRO A 326 2.27 0.62 -12.71
C PRO A 326 1.88 0.53 -11.22
N ILE A 327 1.25 -0.55 -10.78
CA ILE A 327 0.82 -0.71 -9.39
C ILE A 327 2.03 -1.06 -8.50
N ARG A 328 2.20 -0.31 -7.41
CA ARG A 328 3.26 -0.50 -6.42
C ARG A 328 2.64 -0.87 -5.08
N ILE A 329 2.56 -2.18 -4.83
CA ILE A 329 2.02 -2.77 -3.60
C ILE A 329 3.08 -2.80 -2.49
N SER A 330 2.69 -2.41 -1.29
CA SER A 330 3.39 -2.64 -0.03
C SER A 330 2.48 -3.40 0.94
N TYR A 331 3.08 -4.10 1.91
CA TYR A 331 2.30 -4.85 2.89
C TYR A 331 2.94 -4.84 4.28
N GLN A 332 2.10 -4.98 5.31
CA GLN A 332 2.50 -5.09 6.71
C GLN A 332 1.95 -6.39 7.31
N VAL A 333 2.82 -7.16 7.96
CA VAL A 333 2.43 -8.39 8.64
C VAL A 333 2.03 -8.08 10.09
N HIS A 334 0.83 -8.49 10.48
CA HIS A 334 0.31 -8.35 11.83
C HIS A 334 0.51 -9.64 12.61
N LYS A 335 1.26 -9.55 13.72
CA LYS A 335 1.61 -10.70 14.56
C LYS A 335 0.97 -10.56 15.94
N PHE A 336 0.63 -11.70 16.54
CA PHE A 336 0.29 -11.81 17.95
C PHE A 336 1.19 -12.86 18.59
N GLY A 337 2.14 -12.40 19.41
CA GLY A 337 3.25 -13.23 19.87
C GLY A 337 4.09 -13.75 18.70
N ARG A 338 4.27 -15.07 18.62
CA ARG A 338 4.99 -15.73 17.51
C ARG A 338 4.10 -16.04 16.30
N SER A 339 2.78 -15.97 16.46
CA SER A 339 1.83 -16.31 15.39
C SER A 339 1.54 -15.10 14.50
N VAL A 340 1.43 -15.34 13.20
CA VAL A 340 0.99 -14.34 12.21
C VAL A 340 -0.53 -14.40 12.10
N GLN A 341 -1.21 -13.30 12.40
CA GLN A 341 -2.67 -13.21 12.39
C GLN A 341 -3.21 -12.72 11.05
N GLY A 342 -2.47 -11.83 10.38
CA GLY A 342 -2.94 -11.25 9.14
C GLY A 342 -1.92 -10.38 8.44
N VAL A 343 -2.33 -9.83 7.30
CA VAL A 343 -1.54 -8.95 6.45
C VAL A 343 -2.39 -7.76 6.02
N SER A 344 -1.83 -6.56 6.12
CA SER A 344 -2.38 -5.37 5.47
C SER A 344 -1.71 -5.13 4.15
N PHE A 345 -2.46 -4.77 3.11
CA PHE A 345 -1.93 -4.29 1.84
C PHE A 345 -2.24 -2.81 1.63
N SER A 346 -1.34 -2.12 0.94
CA SER A 346 -1.51 -0.76 0.41
C SER A 346 -0.89 -0.68 -0.97
N TYR A 347 -1.36 0.23 -1.82
CA TYR A 347 -0.78 0.43 -3.13
C TYR A 347 -0.81 1.87 -3.59
N ILE A 348 0.05 2.16 -4.57
CA ILE A 348 0.07 3.39 -5.33
C ILE A 348 -0.02 3.01 -6.81
N ASP A 349 -0.83 3.72 -7.59
CA ASP A 349 -0.85 3.61 -9.05
C ASP A 349 0.04 4.71 -9.64
N THR A 350 1.17 4.33 -10.26
CA THR A 350 2.10 5.29 -10.85
C THR A 350 1.66 5.80 -12.22
N SER A 351 0.52 5.34 -12.76
CA SER A 351 -0.02 5.78 -14.05
C SER A 351 -1.03 6.92 -13.94
N GLU A 352 -1.68 7.08 -12.79
CA GLU A 352 -2.56 8.23 -12.55
C GLU A 352 -1.72 9.46 -12.12
N PRO A 353 -1.90 10.64 -12.74
CA PRO A 353 -1.42 11.88 -12.14
C PRO A 353 -2.12 12.05 -10.80
N VAL A 354 -1.36 12.32 -9.73
CA VAL A 354 -1.88 12.49 -8.37
C VAL A 354 -3.09 13.42 -8.41
N LYS A 355 -4.29 12.88 -8.16
CA LYS A 355 -5.54 13.65 -8.20
C LYS A 355 -5.43 14.77 -7.16
N ASN A 356 -5.23 16.00 -7.65
CA ASN A 356 -5.33 17.21 -6.84
C ASN A 356 -6.70 17.20 -6.14
N VAL A 357 -6.69 17.03 -4.82
CA VAL A 357 -7.85 17.31 -3.99
C VAL A 357 -8.16 18.79 -4.22
N GLN A 358 -9.28 19.09 -4.88
CA GLN A 358 -9.75 20.46 -5.04
C GLN A 358 -10.06 21.02 -3.66
N ASP A 359 -9.14 21.82 -3.15
CA ASP A 359 -9.34 22.64 -1.98
C ASP A 359 -10.27 23.80 -2.38
N LYS A 360 -11.46 23.86 -1.78
CA LYS A 360 -12.35 25.02 -1.89
C LYS A 360 -11.80 26.13 -1.01
N THR A 361 -10.63 26.67 -1.35
CA THR A 361 -10.24 27.97 -0.83
C THR A 361 -9.20 28.67 -1.72
N LYS A 362 -9.56 29.88 -2.13
CA LYS A 362 -8.76 31.00 -2.67
C LYS A 362 -8.56 31.08 -4.19
N ASN A 363 -9.29 32.04 -4.74
CA ASN A 363 -8.90 32.83 -5.90
C ASN A 363 -7.51 33.45 -5.69
N SER A 364 -6.62 33.34 -6.69
CA SER A 364 -6.09 34.48 -7.45
C SER A 364 -5.05 34.01 -8.48
N ASN A 365 -5.10 34.67 -9.64
CA ASN A 365 -4.27 34.55 -10.83
C ASN A 365 -2.79 34.17 -10.61
N ASP A 366 -2.34 33.07 -11.21
CA ASP A 366 -1.31 33.07 -12.26
C ASP A 366 -1.14 31.68 -12.89
N LYS A 367 -0.73 31.64 -14.17
CA LYS A 367 -0.58 30.44 -15.02
C LYS A 367 0.93 30.15 -15.21
N PRO A 368 1.32 28.95 -15.67
CA PRO A 368 1.60 27.75 -14.87
C PRO A 368 3.11 27.39 -14.88
N LYS A 369 3.62 26.86 -13.76
CA LYS A 369 4.88 26.07 -13.74
C LYS A 369 4.55 24.71 -13.12
N GLU A 370 5.13 23.65 -13.68
CA GLU A 370 4.92 22.24 -13.34
C GLU A 370 4.59 21.99 -11.85
N ASN A 371 3.36 21.56 -11.57
CA ASN A 371 2.89 21.28 -10.21
C ASN A 371 3.46 19.95 -9.69
N ASN A 372 4.78 19.89 -9.45
CA ASN A 372 5.33 18.91 -8.53
C ASN A 372 5.42 19.55 -7.14
N PRO A 373 4.54 19.19 -6.19
CA PRO A 373 4.52 19.80 -4.85
C PRO A 373 5.81 19.53 -4.05
N PHE A 374 6.65 18.58 -4.49
CA PHE A 374 7.92 18.22 -3.86
C PHE A 374 9.14 18.91 -4.46
N VAL A 375 8.97 20.06 -5.12
CA VAL A 375 10.07 20.93 -5.55
C VAL A 375 10.19 22.09 -4.58
N ASN A 376 11.39 22.34 -4.06
CA ASN A 376 11.69 23.53 -3.26
C ASN A 376 10.78 23.73 -2.04
N PHE A 377 10.45 22.66 -1.31
CA PHE A 377 9.50 22.70 -0.21
C PHE A 377 10.16 23.03 1.14
N LYS A 378 9.40 23.63 2.05
CA LYS A 378 9.75 23.90 3.43
C LYS A 378 9.07 22.89 4.37
N MET A 379 9.72 22.63 5.50
CA MET A 379 9.21 21.79 6.58
C MET A 379 9.22 22.56 7.90
N THR A 380 8.15 22.43 8.68
CA THR A 380 8.16 22.93 10.06
C THR A 380 9.15 22.14 10.92
N PRO A 381 9.68 22.70 12.03
CA PRO A 381 10.57 21.97 12.94
C PRO A 381 10.00 20.64 13.44
N LYS A 382 8.68 20.58 13.67
CA LYS A 382 7.99 19.35 14.06
C LYS A 382 7.97 18.31 12.93
N GLN A 383 7.75 18.75 11.69
CA GLN A 383 7.82 17.86 10.53
C GLN A 383 9.25 17.34 10.32
N LEU A 384 10.27 18.20 10.41
CA LEU A 384 11.67 17.79 10.32
C LEU A 384 12.02 16.71 11.36
N ALA A 385 11.63 16.90 12.61
CA ALA A 385 11.88 15.91 13.66
C ALA A 385 11.18 14.56 13.37
N VAL A 386 9.91 14.58 12.95
CA VAL A 386 9.12 13.35 12.73
C VAL A 386 9.56 12.62 11.46
N PHE A 387 9.71 13.32 10.35
CA PHE A 387 10.07 12.71 9.06
C PHE A 387 11.56 12.41 8.98
N GLY A 388 12.43 13.28 9.51
CA GLY A 388 13.86 13.05 9.59
C GLY A 388 14.19 11.77 10.37
N ALA A 389 13.60 11.57 11.56
CA ALA A 389 13.80 10.35 12.34
C ALA A 389 13.29 9.08 11.62
N LYS A 390 12.16 9.17 10.90
CA LYS A 390 11.61 8.03 10.14
C LYS A 390 12.48 7.67 8.92
N ILE A 391 13.00 8.68 8.23
CA ILE A 391 13.88 8.50 7.06
C ILE A 391 15.22 7.94 7.50
N ALA A 392 15.86 8.56 8.49
CA ALA A 392 17.12 8.12 9.10
C ALA A 392 17.10 6.64 9.49
N LYS A 393 16.02 6.20 10.16
CA LYS A 393 15.83 4.79 10.54
C LYS A 393 15.71 3.83 9.33
N LYS A 394 15.19 4.30 8.19
CA LYS A 394 14.96 3.49 7.00
C LYS A 394 16.21 3.35 6.14
N ILE A 395 17.07 4.38 6.11
CA ILE A 395 18.30 4.42 5.31
C ILE A 395 19.58 4.17 6.14
N ASP A 396 19.43 3.89 7.44
CA ASP A 396 20.52 3.67 8.40
C ASP A 396 21.57 4.80 8.37
N LYS A 397 21.08 6.05 8.46
CA LYS A 397 21.89 7.27 8.45
C LYS A 397 21.59 8.09 9.71
N ASP A 398 22.57 8.87 10.15
CA ASP A 398 22.43 9.74 11.31
C ASP A 398 21.25 10.74 11.16
N ILE A 399 20.47 10.90 12.23
CA ILE A 399 19.23 11.69 12.21
C ILE A 399 19.52 13.17 11.95
N GLU A 400 20.56 13.73 12.57
CA GLU A 400 20.93 15.15 12.43
C GLU A 400 21.35 15.43 10.99
N VAL A 401 22.15 14.54 10.40
CA VAL A 401 22.58 14.66 9.00
C VAL A 401 21.40 14.61 8.04
N VAL A 402 20.42 13.73 8.28
CA VAL A 402 19.22 13.63 7.44
C VAL A 402 18.35 14.90 7.56
N ILE A 403 18.20 15.43 8.77
CA ILE A 403 17.45 16.67 9.01
C ILE A 403 18.10 17.87 8.30
N ASP A 404 19.42 18.01 8.41
CA ASP A 404 20.16 19.10 7.76
C ASP A 404 20.05 19.04 6.23
N GLU A 405 20.17 17.84 5.65
CA GLU A 405 20.08 17.67 4.21
C GLU A 405 18.66 17.82 3.67
N ILE A 406 17.62 17.42 4.42
CA ILE A 406 16.22 17.66 4.04
C ILE A 406 15.87 19.16 4.15
N SER A 407 16.48 19.87 5.10
CA SER A 407 16.28 21.32 5.29
C SER A 407 16.99 22.16 4.22
N ASN A 408 17.86 21.56 3.41
CA ASN A 408 18.56 22.24 2.32
C ASN A 408 17.84 22.01 0.98
N VAL A 409 17.43 23.10 0.35
CA VAL A 409 16.65 23.08 -0.90
C VAL A 409 17.32 22.32 -2.05
N HIS A 410 18.66 22.32 -2.11
CA HIS A 410 19.45 21.67 -3.16
C HIS A 410 19.70 20.18 -2.89
N LEU A 411 19.43 19.71 -1.67
CA LEU A 411 19.70 18.34 -1.23
C LEU A 411 18.43 17.54 -0.93
N GLN A 412 17.30 18.20 -0.67
CA GLN A 412 16.03 17.55 -0.35
C GLN A 412 15.54 16.57 -1.44
N GLY A 413 15.96 16.77 -2.70
CA GLY A 413 15.55 15.95 -3.85
C GLY A 413 15.79 14.45 -3.66
N GLN A 414 16.86 14.07 -2.95
CA GLN A 414 17.19 12.67 -2.67
C GLN A 414 16.22 12.00 -1.68
N TYR A 415 15.47 12.80 -0.91
CA TYR A 415 14.54 12.34 0.11
C TYR A 415 13.07 12.39 -0.32
N VAL A 416 12.79 12.98 -1.49
CA VAL A 416 11.43 13.17 -2.02
C VAL A 416 10.66 11.85 -2.08
N GLU A 417 11.27 10.77 -2.54
CA GLU A 417 10.62 9.46 -2.62
C GLU A 417 10.28 8.89 -1.23
N TYR A 418 11.13 9.12 -0.23
CA TYR A 418 10.85 8.71 1.14
C TYR A 418 9.77 9.56 1.79
N LEU A 419 9.75 10.86 1.52
CA LEU A 419 8.74 11.79 2.01
C LEU A 419 7.37 11.49 1.39
N LYS A 420 7.31 11.17 0.09
CA LYS A 420 6.09 10.67 -0.58
C LYS A 420 5.54 9.40 0.08
N LEU A 421 6.41 8.44 0.41
CA LEU A 421 6.02 7.21 1.11
C LEU A 421 5.50 7.42 2.53
N LEU A 422 5.78 8.58 3.13
CA LEU A 422 5.37 8.91 4.50
C LEU A 422 4.17 9.88 4.54
N ASP A 423 3.51 10.12 3.39
CA ASP A 423 2.41 11.07 3.24
C ASP A 423 2.79 12.49 3.71
N PHE A 424 4.05 12.89 3.48
CA PHE A 424 4.50 14.23 3.80
C PHE A 424 3.84 15.25 2.87
N VAL A 425 3.29 16.32 3.47
CA VAL A 425 2.78 17.49 2.76
C VAL A 425 3.63 18.71 3.14
N PRO A 426 4.26 19.38 2.15
CA PRO A 426 4.95 20.67 2.33
C PRO A 426 4.16 21.66 3.17
N SER A 427 4.84 22.34 4.11
CA SER A 427 4.21 23.43 4.86
C SER A 427 4.22 24.76 4.11
N ASP A 428 5.25 24.97 3.28
CA ASP A 428 5.47 26.19 2.48
C ASP A 428 6.52 25.89 1.38
N TRP A 429 6.90 26.86 0.56
CA TRP A 429 7.93 26.74 -0.48
C TRP A 429 9.01 27.83 -0.36
N TYR A 430 10.23 27.52 -0.79
CA TYR A 430 11.30 28.50 -0.91
C TYR A 430 11.09 29.39 -2.13
N SER A 431 11.26 30.69 -1.94
CA SER A 431 11.32 31.69 -3.01
C SER A 431 12.67 31.65 -3.73
N ASP A 432 12.72 32.19 -4.96
CA ASP A 432 13.93 32.21 -5.78
C ASP A 432 15.14 32.91 -5.12
N ASP A 433 14.88 33.84 -4.20
CA ASP A 433 15.93 34.52 -3.43
C ASP A 433 16.39 33.70 -2.23
N GLU A 434 15.48 33.06 -1.48
CA GLU A 434 15.84 32.14 -0.40
C GLU A 434 16.63 30.93 -0.91
N ILE A 435 16.36 30.46 -2.14
CA ILE A 435 17.10 29.34 -2.76
C ILE A 435 18.60 29.64 -2.90
N LYS A 436 18.96 30.92 -3.13
CA LYS A 436 20.35 31.34 -3.33
C LYS A 436 21.15 31.36 -2.01
N ASP A 437 20.47 31.50 -0.87
CA ASP A 437 21.11 31.51 0.45
C ASP A 437 21.49 30.11 0.93
N HIS A 438 20.94 29.06 0.31
CA HIS A 438 21.28 27.67 0.62
C HIS A 438 22.51 27.20 -0.17
N LEU A 439 23.45 26.58 0.55
CA LEU A 439 24.66 25.99 -0.04
C LEU A 439 24.30 24.84 -0.98
N THR A 440 24.87 24.86 -2.18
CA THR A 440 24.73 23.78 -3.17
C THR A 440 25.59 22.56 -2.80
N SER A 441 25.28 21.38 -3.35
CA SER A 441 26.08 20.17 -3.12
C SER A 441 27.57 20.37 -3.43
N GLN A 442 27.89 21.10 -4.52
CA GLN A 442 29.28 21.36 -4.91
C GLN A 442 30.01 22.25 -3.88
N GLN A 443 29.35 23.28 -3.37
CA GLN A 443 29.92 24.16 -2.33
C GLN A 443 30.11 23.42 -1.01
N ILE A 444 29.18 22.54 -0.63
CA ILE A 444 29.29 21.71 0.58
C ILE A 444 30.48 20.74 0.46
N ASP A 445 30.66 20.11 -0.69
CA ASP A 445 31.77 19.19 -0.93
C ASP A 445 33.12 19.91 -0.94
N GLU A 446 33.16 21.12 -1.49
CA GLU A 446 34.36 21.97 -1.49
C GLU A 446 34.71 22.45 -0.08
N GLN A 447 33.73 22.88 0.72
CA GLN A 447 33.94 23.21 2.13
C GLN A 447 34.41 22.01 2.95
N LYS A 448 33.83 20.82 2.74
CA LYS A 448 34.29 19.57 3.39
C LYS A 448 35.72 19.22 3.01
N LYS A 449 36.09 19.41 1.73
CA LYS A 449 37.45 19.18 1.24
C LYS A 449 38.44 20.16 1.86
N GLN A 450 38.08 21.45 1.92
CA GLN A 450 38.89 22.48 2.56
C GLN A 450 39.03 22.24 4.08
N ALA A 451 37.95 21.88 4.77
CA ALA A 451 37.99 21.55 6.20
C ALA A 451 38.85 20.31 6.49
N LYS A 452 38.77 19.28 5.65
CA LYS A 452 39.63 18.09 5.75
C LYS A 452 41.10 18.44 5.51
N GLN A 453 41.40 19.30 4.53
CA GLN A 453 42.75 19.80 4.28
C GLN A 453 43.26 20.66 5.44
N ALA A 454 42.44 21.55 5.99
CA ALA A 454 42.79 22.36 7.14
C ALA A 454 43.08 21.50 8.38
N LYS A 455 42.24 20.48 8.65
CA LYS A 455 42.46 19.52 9.74
C LYS A 455 43.76 18.73 9.54
N ALA A 456 44.01 18.22 8.34
CA ALA A 456 45.26 17.52 8.03
C ALA A 456 46.50 18.43 8.16
N ASN A 457 46.37 19.71 7.79
CA ASN A 457 47.44 20.69 7.96
C ASN A 457 47.67 21.02 9.45
N GLN A 458 46.60 21.14 10.23
CA GLN A 458 46.68 21.34 11.68
C GLN A 458 47.28 20.13 12.39
N GLU A 459 46.89 18.91 12.01
CA GLU A 459 47.47 17.67 12.56
C GLU A 459 48.97 17.58 12.25
N LYS A 460 49.40 17.97 11.05
CA LYS A 460 50.84 18.07 10.72
C LYS A 460 51.56 19.13 11.54
N LEU A 461 50.93 20.28 11.77
CA LEU A 461 51.50 21.35 12.60
C LEU A 461 51.63 20.90 14.06
N ASP A 462 50.59 20.26 14.59
CA ASP A 462 50.57 19.69 15.94
C ASP A 462 51.62 18.59 16.10
N GLN A 463 51.80 17.73 15.10
CA GLN A 463 52.82 16.67 15.10
C GLN A 463 54.23 17.27 15.10
N SER A 464 54.46 18.28 14.25
CA SER A 464 55.74 19.03 14.21
C SER A 464 56.04 19.69 15.55
N GLN A 465 55.02 20.25 16.21
CA GLN A 465 55.19 20.83 17.55
C GLN A 465 55.52 19.76 18.60
N LEU A 466 54.89 18.59 18.56
CA LEU A 466 55.20 17.47 19.47
C LEU A 466 56.63 16.97 19.30
N GLU A 467 57.14 16.93 18.07
CA GLU A 467 58.53 16.58 17.78
C GLU A 467 59.50 17.62 18.34
N GLN A 468 59.23 18.91 18.17
CA GLN A 468 60.03 19.98 18.78
C GLN A 468 60.02 19.91 20.31
N ASP A 469 58.86 19.67 20.90
CA ASP A 469 58.72 19.52 22.33
C ASP A 469 59.47 18.29 22.86
N PHE A 470 59.46 17.18 22.11
CA PHE A 470 60.21 15.97 22.45
C PHE A 470 61.72 16.24 22.50
N GLU A 471 62.25 17.01 21.56
CA GLU A 471 63.67 17.43 21.59
C GLU A 471 63.99 18.29 22.82
N LYS A 472 63.07 19.17 23.25
CA LYS A 472 63.23 19.93 24.51
C LYS A 472 63.23 19.03 25.75
N LEU A 473 62.37 18.00 25.77
CA LEU A 473 62.36 17.00 26.84
C LEU A 473 63.64 16.15 26.85
N LEU A 474 64.18 15.82 25.67
CA LEU A 474 65.48 15.14 25.54
C LEU A 474 66.65 16.00 26.04
N ALA A 475 66.60 17.31 25.81
CA ALA A 475 67.60 18.24 26.32
C ALA A 475 67.59 18.32 27.86
N ASN A 476 66.41 18.13 28.49
CA ASN A 476 66.21 18.17 29.93
C ASN A 476 65.91 16.76 30.51
N ALA A 477 66.50 15.72 29.93
CA ALA A 477 66.13 14.34 30.20
C ALA A 477 66.34 13.92 31.66
N GLU A 478 67.35 14.43 32.35
CA GLU A 478 67.61 14.10 33.76
C GLU A 478 66.45 14.54 34.65
N GLU A 479 66.12 15.83 34.64
CA GLU A 479 65.00 16.38 35.43
C GLU A 479 63.67 15.71 35.08
N PHE A 480 63.41 15.51 33.77
CA PHE A 480 62.19 14.87 33.30
C PHE A 480 62.05 13.41 33.75
N VAL A 481 63.12 12.62 33.69
CA VAL A 481 63.09 11.20 34.11
C VAL A 481 62.99 11.08 35.63
N LEU A 482 63.67 11.94 36.38
CA LEU A 482 63.59 11.95 37.85
C LEU A 482 62.17 12.25 38.34
N ALA A 483 61.46 13.18 37.68
CA ALA A 483 60.06 13.48 37.97
C ALA A 483 59.10 12.32 37.66
N ASN A 484 59.50 11.40 36.77
CA ASN A 484 58.68 10.31 36.28
C ASN A 484 59.18 8.91 36.69
N GLN A 485 60.02 8.79 37.71
CA GLN A 485 60.62 7.52 38.14
C GLN A 485 59.61 6.39 38.40
N LYS A 486 58.40 6.73 38.87
CA LYS A 486 57.32 5.76 39.12
C LYS A 486 56.87 5.00 37.87
N ARG A 487 57.21 5.51 36.68
CA ARG A 487 56.90 4.91 35.37
C ARG A 487 57.95 3.92 34.88
N LEU A 488 59.10 3.84 35.55
CA LEU A 488 60.17 2.94 35.13
C LEU A 488 59.75 1.49 35.37
N GLY A 489 59.81 0.68 34.31
CA GLY A 489 59.59 -0.76 34.39
C GLY A 489 60.79 -1.51 34.99
N PHE A 490 60.63 -2.82 35.13
CA PHE A 490 61.74 -3.71 35.47
C PHE A 490 62.42 -4.16 34.17
N GLY A 491 63.63 -3.64 33.90
CA GLY A 491 64.36 -4.00 32.68
C GLY A 491 65.34 -2.92 32.20
N ILE A 492 65.29 -2.63 30.90
CA ILE A 492 66.24 -1.77 30.18
C ILE A 492 66.20 -0.33 30.70
N GLU A 493 65.03 0.21 31.09
CA GLU A 493 64.96 1.57 31.64
C GLU A 493 65.68 1.70 32.98
N LYS A 494 65.65 0.66 33.82
CA LYS A 494 66.37 0.65 35.11
C LYS A 494 67.88 0.59 34.91
N MET A 495 68.34 -0.20 33.94
CA MET A 495 69.76 -0.27 33.56
C MET A 495 70.27 1.10 33.08
N TYR A 496 69.51 1.81 32.24
CA TYR A 496 69.90 3.15 31.81
C TYR A 496 69.87 4.19 32.94
N LEU A 497 68.98 4.03 33.92
CA LEU A 497 68.95 4.90 35.10
C LEU A 497 70.22 4.73 35.95
N GLU A 498 70.63 3.48 36.21
CA GLU A 498 71.85 3.15 36.97
C GLU A 498 73.12 3.64 36.26
N GLN A 499 73.10 3.74 34.92
CA GLN A 499 74.19 4.28 34.09
C GLN A 499 74.14 5.82 33.93
N GLY A 500 73.13 6.50 34.49
CA GLY A 500 72.94 7.94 34.30
C GLY A 500 72.56 8.35 32.86
N ASN A 501 72.10 7.41 32.03
CA ASN A 501 71.73 7.67 30.63
C ASN A 501 70.23 8.02 30.51
N TYR A 502 69.86 9.18 31.02
CA TYR A 502 68.47 9.64 31.03
C TYR A 502 67.89 9.85 29.63
N GLN A 503 68.70 10.26 28.65
CA GLN A 503 68.26 10.44 27.27
C GLN A 503 67.79 9.13 26.62
N ALA A 504 68.45 8.01 26.90
CA ALA A 504 68.02 6.71 26.40
C ALA A 504 66.64 6.32 26.94
N ILE A 505 66.34 6.66 28.20
CA ILE A 505 65.02 6.43 28.81
C ILE A 505 63.94 7.28 28.13
N VAL A 506 64.21 8.57 27.90
CA VAL A 506 63.26 9.46 27.19
C VAL A 506 63.00 8.97 25.76
N ARG A 507 64.00 8.44 25.06
CA ARG A 507 63.81 7.81 23.73
C ARG A 507 62.97 6.54 23.78
N ILE A 508 63.07 5.73 24.84
CA ILE A 508 62.17 4.58 25.03
C ILE A 508 60.71 5.06 25.17
N TRP A 509 60.50 6.23 25.78
CA TRP A 509 59.17 6.83 25.92
C TRP A 509 58.69 7.63 24.70
N GLN A 510 59.47 7.72 23.63
CA GLN A 510 59.18 8.58 22.47
C GLN A 510 57.78 8.38 21.90
N SER A 511 57.34 7.15 21.70
CA SER A 511 55.99 6.86 21.17
C SER A 511 54.87 7.36 22.09
N TYR A 512 55.10 7.35 23.41
CA TYR A 512 54.14 7.85 24.40
C TYR A 512 54.17 9.37 24.52
N LEU A 513 55.32 10.00 24.25
CA LEU A 513 55.47 11.46 24.32
C LEU A 513 55.01 12.16 23.04
N LEU A 514 55.06 11.47 21.89
CA LEU A 514 54.51 11.94 20.62
C LEU A 514 52.99 11.68 20.47
N ASP A 515 52.38 11.06 21.48
CA ASP A 515 50.94 10.85 21.55
C ASP A 515 50.34 11.79 22.62
N LYS A 516 49.43 12.69 22.21
CA LYS A 516 48.87 13.72 23.10
C LYS A 516 48.12 13.15 24.30
N ASP A 517 47.53 11.96 24.20
CA ASP A 517 46.74 11.39 25.28
C ASP A 517 47.63 10.67 26.30
N HIS A 518 48.66 9.96 25.85
CA HIS A 518 49.63 9.32 26.73
C HIS A 518 50.54 10.34 27.42
N ARG A 519 50.92 11.40 26.69
CA ARG A 519 51.80 12.47 27.17
C ARG A 519 51.26 13.19 28.42
N LYS A 520 49.94 13.37 28.52
CA LYS A 520 49.28 14.03 29.68
C LYS A 520 49.57 13.36 31.02
N HIS A 521 49.99 12.10 31.00
CA HIS A 521 50.27 11.36 32.21
C HIS A 521 51.71 11.52 32.71
N PHE A 522 52.59 12.15 31.93
CA PHE A 522 53.95 12.47 32.38
C PHE A 522 53.95 13.76 33.21
N ALA A 523 54.66 13.73 34.33
CA ALA A 523 54.91 14.90 35.16
C ALA A 523 55.96 15.81 34.52
N MET A 524 55.94 17.11 34.85
CA MET A 524 56.92 18.11 34.39
C MET A 524 56.96 18.37 32.88
N VAL A 525 55.96 17.91 32.12
CA VAL A 525 55.90 18.18 30.68
C VAL A 525 55.73 19.66 30.40
N ASN A 526 54.77 20.33 31.04
CA ASN A 526 54.50 21.75 30.75
C ASN A 526 55.58 22.64 31.34
N GLU A 527 56.05 22.31 32.55
CA GLU A 527 57.08 23.05 33.27
C GLU A 527 58.40 23.12 32.48
N ILE A 528 58.83 22.00 31.90
CA ILE A 528 60.07 21.97 31.09
C ILE A 528 59.88 22.72 29.75
N LEU A 529 58.68 22.69 29.17
CA LEU A 529 58.40 23.41 27.93
C LEU A 529 58.26 24.93 28.12
N GLU A 530 57.69 25.36 29.24
CA GLU A 530 57.44 26.77 29.58
C GLU A 530 58.71 27.49 30.06
N CYS A 531 59.69 26.79 30.62
CA CYS A 531 61.01 27.36 30.95
C CYS A 531 61.84 27.79 29.72
N TYR A 532 61.38 27.48 28.50
CA TYR A 532 62.07 27.75 27.24
C TYR A 532 61.16 28.40 26.17
N LEU A 533 60.18 29.19 26.60
CA LEU A 533 59.49 30.22 25.80
C LEU A 533 60.13 31.58 26.09
#